data_AF-A0A7H1DWB8-F1
#
_entry.id   AF-A0A7H1DWB8-F1
#
_cell.length_a   1.000
_cell.length_b   1.000
_cell.length_c   1.000
_cell.angle_alpha   90.00
_cell.angle_beta   90.00
_cell.angle_gamma   90.00
#
_symmetry.space_group_name_H-M   'P 1'
#
loop_
_entity.id
_entity.type
_entity.pdbx_description
1 polymer ?
#
loop_
_entity_poly.entity_id
_entity_poly.type
_entity_poly.pdbx_seq_one_letter_code
_entity_poly.pdbx_strand_id
1 'polypeptide(L)' 'MSYNLVILGRAQEEINQIYEYYSEISFAVLQSFDQQLEKAYQSLETNPFFQIR' A
#
# COMPACT_ATOMS: atom_id res chain seq x y z
N MET A 1 -15.02 -6.18 12.71
CA MET A 1 -15.26 -4.74 12.44
C MET A 1 -14.34 -4.36 11.31
N SER A 2 -14.87 -3.95 10.16
CA SER A 2 -14.08 -3.50 9.01
C SER A 2 -14.16 -1.98 8.94
N TYR A 3 -13.00 -1.31 8.94
CA TYR A 3 -12.91 0.12 8.73
C TYR A 3 -12.86 0.41 7.23
N ASN A 4 -13.52 1.48 6.81
CA ASN A 4 -13.48 1.90 5.41
C ASN A 4 -12.16 2.63 5.14
N LEU A 5 -11.32 2.05 4.30
CA LEU A 5 -10.04 2.62 3.91
C LEU A 5 -10.26 3.62 2.76
N VAL A 6 -9.91 4.88 2.99
CA VAL A 6 -10.01 5.94 1.96
C VAL A 6 -8.61 6.38 1.59
N ILE A 7 -8.19 6.09 0.35
CA ILE A 7 -6.93 6.55 -0.20
C ILE A 7 -7.15 7.94 -0.80
N LEU A 8 -6.36 8.92 -0.34
CA LEU A 8 -6.40 10.28 -0.88
C LEU A 8 -5.74 10.30 -2.27
N GLY A 9 -6.19 11.20 -3.16
CA GLY A 9 -5.66 11.31 -4.52
C GLY A 9 -4.13 11.45 -4.58
N ARG A 10 -3.55 12.27 -3.70
CA ARG A 10 -2.10 12.41 -3.57
C ARG A 10 -1.39 11.10 -3.18
N ALA A 11 -1.99 10.34 -2.26
CA ALA A 11 -1.42 9.06 -1.86
C ALA A 11 -1.47 8.04 -3.02
N GLN A 12 -2.52 8.09 -3.84
CA GLN A 12 -2.59 7.28 -5.05
C GLN A 12 -1.51 7.65 -6.06
N GLU A 13 -1.24 8.94 -6.25
CA GLU A 13 -0.13 9.41 -7.11
C GLU A 13 1.22 8.92 -6.60
N GLU A 14 1.48 9.00 -5.30
CA GLU A 14 2.72 8.49 -4.69
C GLU A 14 2.83 6.96 -4.86
N ILE A 15 1.75 6.21 -4.67
CA ILE A 15 1.72 4.76 -4.94
C ILE A 15 2.04 4.47 -6.41
N ASN A 16 1.45 5.21 -7.34
CA ASN A 16 1.71 5.01 -8.78
C ASN A 16 3.17 5.27 -9.14
N GLN A 17 3.79 6.32 -8.57
CA GLN A 17 5.22 6.61 -8.77
C GLN A 17 6.12 5.48 -8.24
N ILE A 18 5.76 4.88 -7.10
CA ILE A 18 6.50 3.75 -6.53
C ILE A 18 6.35 2.50 -7.42
N TYR A 19 5.16 2.26 -7.97
CA TYR A 19 4.92 1.18 -8.94
C TYR A 19 5.77 1.36 -10.20
N GLU A 20 5.81 2.56 -10.76
CA GLU A 20 6.63 2.89 -11.92
C GLU A 20 8.11 2.64 -11.62
N TYR A 21 8.62 3.16 -10.50
CA TYR A 21 9.99 2.97 -10.06
C TYR A 21 10.37 1.49 -9.89
N TYR A 22 9.54 0.69 -9.22
CA TYR A 22 9.83 -0.73 -9.04
C TYR A 22 9.64 -1.57 -10.30
N SER A 23 8.79 -1.13 -11.23
CA SER A 23 8.64 -1.77 -12.54
C SER A 23 9.92 -1.67 -13.38
N GLU A 24 10.67 -0.58 -13.26
CA GLU A 24 11.95 -0.37 -13.94
C GLU A 24 13.07 -1.23 -13.33
N ILE A 25 12.99 -1.55 -12.05
CA ILE A 25 14.00 -2.34 -11.34
C ILE A 25 13.84 -3.82 -11.62
N SER A 26 12.71 -4.40 -11.24
CA SER A 26 12.41 -5.81 -11.52
C SER A 26 10.95 -6.16 -11.18
N PHE A 27 10.40 -7.11 -11.93
CA PHE A 27 9.08 -7.66 -11.66
C PHE A 27 8.95 -8.25 -10.24
N ALA A 28 10.01 -8.89 -9.73
CA ALA A 28 10.01 -9.49 -8.39
C ALA A 28 9.87 -8.44 -7.27
N VAL A 29 10.52 -7.28 -7.42
CA VAL A 29 10.42 -6.18 -6.45
C VAL A 29 9.03 -5.55 -6.50
N LEU A 30 8.47 -5.36 -7.70
CA LEU A 30 7.09 -4.87 -7.87
C LEU A 30 6.08 -5.81 -7.22
N GLN A 31 6.21 -7.12 -7.43
CA GLN A 31 5.34 -8.12 -6.81
C GLN A 31 5.46 -8.12 -5.28
N SER A 32 6.67 -7.95 -4.75
CA SER A 32 6.91 -7.84 -3.30
C SER A 32 6.25 -6.58 -2.73
N PHE A 33 6.33 -5.46 -3.43
CA PHE A 33 5.69 -4.20 -3.03
C PHE A 33 4.17 -4.33 -3.00
N ASP A 34 3.56 -4.89 -4.05
CA ASP A 34 2.12 -5.12 -4.13
C ASP A 34 1.60 -5.97 -2.96
N GLN A 35 2.30 -7.07 -2.65
CA GLN A 35 1.97 -7.93 -1.49
C GLN A 35 2.10 -7.21 -0.15
N GLN A 36 3.08 -6.30 0.00
CA GLN A 36 3.24 -5.52 1.22
C GLN A 36 2.15 -4.47 1.37
N LEU A 37 1.78 -3.83 0.26
CA LEU A 37 0.73 -2.82 0.21
C LEU A 37 -0.64 -3.44 0.56
N GLU A 38 -0.95 -4.61 0.00
CA GLU A 38 -2.19 -5.34 0.30
C GLU A 38 -2.27 -5.73 1.78
N LYS A 39 -1.17 -6.23 2.36
CA LYS A 39 -1.10 -6.55 3.80
C LYS A 39 -1.32 -5.31 4.67
N ALA A 40 -0.80 -4.15 4.26
CA ALA A 40 -1.01 -2.91 4.96
C ALA A 40 -2.49 -2.50 4.92
N TYR A 41 -3.16 -2.62 3.77
CA TYR A 41 -4.60 -2.37 3.67
C TYR A 41 -5.42 -3.30 4.54
N GLN A 42 -5.19 -4.61 4.45
CA GLN A 42 -5.88 -5.59 5.31
C GLN A 42 -5.67 -5.31 6.80
N SER A 43 -4.47 -4.89 7.19
CA SER A 43 -4.15 -4.53 8.57
C SER A 43 -4.88 -3.26 9.01
N LEU A 44 -5.00 -2.25 8.14
CA LEU A 44 -5.71 -1.00 8.44
C LEU A 44 -7.23 -1.18 8.45
N GLU A 45 -7.77 -2.05 7.60
CA GLU A 45 -9.20 -2.41 7.59
C GLU A 45 -9.62 -3.13 8.87
N THR A 46 -8.70 -3.89 9.49
CA THR A 46 -8.97 -4.66 10.72
C THR A 46 -8.52 -3.93 11.98
N ASN A 47 -7.46 -3.12 11.89
CA ASN A 47 -6.87 -2.35 12.98
C ASN A 47 -6.33 -0.99 12.48
N PRO A 48 -7.13 0.08 12.54
CA PRO A 48 -6.73 1.40 12.05
C PRO A 48 -5.67 2.08 12.94
N PHE A 49 -5.37 1.53 14.12
CA PHE A 49 -4.35 2.05 15.04
C PHE A 49 -3.01 1.30 14.94
N PHE A 50 -2.84 0.48 13.89
CA PHE A 50 -1.68 -0.41 13.71
C PHE A 50 -0.31 0.29 13.74
N GLN A 51 -0.25 1.62 13.59
CA GLN A 51 0.99 2.41 13.71
C GLN A 51 0.90 3.65 14.61
N ILE A 52 0.05 3.66 15.65
CA ILE A 52 0.23 4.63 16.75
C ILE A 52 1.12 4.01 17.82
N ARG A 53 2.43 4.20 17.70
CA ARG A 53 3.38 4.09 18.81
C ARG A 53 4.33 5.28 18.81
#